data_AF-Q3AYI5-F1
#
_entry.id   AF-Q3AYI5-F1
#
_cell.length_a   1.000
_cell.length_b   1.000
_cell.length_c   1.000
_cell.angle_alpha   90.00
_cell.angle_beta   90.00
_cell.angle_gamma   90.00
#
_symmetry.space_group_name_H-M   'P 1'
#
loop_
_entity.id
_entity.type
_entity.pdbx_description
1 polymer ?
#
loop_
_entity_poly.entity_id
_entity_poly.type
_entity_poly.pdbx_seq_one_letter_code
_entity_poly.pdbx_strand_id
1 'polypeptide(L)' 'MPQAKLTIGELEAGYPMYCKALRRLLQQGKSAKEIERTVCWGHLETLNRCLPTRYKSPSYLLALIRRDIEKPESSR' A
#
# COMPACT_ATOMS: atom_id res chain seq x y z
N MET A 1 21.75 -0.75 0.47
CA MET A 1 20.83 -1.80 -0.03
C MET A 1 20.40 -1.38 -1.43
N PRO A 2 20.60 -2.21 -2.46
CA PRO A 2 20.30 -1.80 -3.83
C PRO A 2 18.79 -1.67 -3.96
N GLN A 3 18.32 -0.44 -4.17
CA GLN A 3 16.99 -0.17 -4.69
C GLN A 3 16.96 -0.85 -6.07
N ALA A 4 16.53 -2.11 -6.14
CA ALA A 4 16.33 -2.78 -7.40
C ALA A 4 15.43 -1.85 -8.22
N LYS A 5 15.94 -1.35 -9.34
CA LYS A 5 15.21 -0.49 -10.26
C LYS A 5 14.15 -1.35 -10.95
N LEU A 6 13.17 -1.81 -10.18
CA LEU A 6 12.00 -2.49 -10.69
C LEU A 6 11.33 -1.50 -11.64
N THR A 7 11.08 -1.96 -12.86
CA THR A 7 10.36 -1.17 -13.85
C THR A 7 8.93 -0.93 -13.37
N ILE A 8 8.28 0.12 -13.88
CA ILE A 8 6.88 0.41 -13.53
C ILE A 8 5.98 -0.81 -13.75
N GLY A 9 6.22 -1.60 -14.81
CA GLY A 9 5.48 -2.83 -15.07
C GLY A 9 5.67 -3.92 -14.00
N GLU A 10 6.87 -4.08 -13.44
CA GLU A 10 7.12 -5.02 -12.34
C GLU A 10 6.51 -4.54 -11.02
N LEU A 11 6.53 -3.23 -10.79
CA LEU A 11 5.84 -2.60 -9.66
C LEU A 11 4.31 -2.80 -9.77
N GLU A 12 3.73 -2.62 -10.96
CA GLU A 12 2.31 -2.87 -11.21
C GLU A 12 1.96 -4.34 -10.98
N ALA A 13 2.80 -5.28 -11.44
CA ALA A 13 2.62 -6.71 -11.19
C ALA A 13 2.69 -7.05 -9.69
N GLY A 14 3.54 -6.34 -8.93
CA GLY A 14 3.65 -6.45 -7.47
C GLY A 14 2.56 -5.72 -6.68
N TYR A 15 1.77 -4.86 -7.32
CA TYR A 15 0.73 -4.05 -6.66
C TYR A 15 -0.21 -4.82 -5.72
N PRO A 16 -0.84 -5.94 -6.13
CA PRO A 16 -1.71 -6.70 -5.23
C PRO A 16 -0.97 -7.26 -4.01
N MET A 17 0.33 -7.54 -4.12
CA MET A 17 1.15 -7.98 -3.00
C MET A 17 1.40 -6.83 -2.01
N TYR A 18 1.67 -5.61 -2.49
CA TYR A 18 1.86 -4.44 -1.64
C TYR A 18 0.59 -4.08 -0.86
N CYS A 19 -0.59 -4.13 -1.50
CA CYS A 19 -1.87 -3.94 -0.79
C CYS A 19 -2.12 -5.00 0.29
N LYS A 20 -1.81 -6.28 0.01
CA LYS A 20 -1.90 -7.35 1.03
C LYS A 20 -0.94 -7.11 2.18
N ALA A 21 0.29 -6.65 1.90
CA ALA A 21 1.27 -6.31 2.91
C ALA A 21 0.78 -5.14 3.79
N LEU A 22 0.24 -4.07 3.20
CA LEU A 22 -0.37 -2.95 3.94
C LEU A 22 -1.47 -3.44 4.89
N ARG A 23 -2.38 -4.28 4.41
CA ARG A 23 -3.45 -4.87 5.24
C ARG A 23 -2.88 -5.64 6.42
N ARG A 24 -1.87 -6.48 6.16
CA ARG A 24 -1.23 -7.29 7.20
C ARG A 24 -0.51 -6.43 8.25
N LEU A 25 0.16 -5.37 7.83
CA LEU A 25 0.81 -4.41 8.74
C LEU A 25 -0.22 -3.71 9.63
N LEU A 26 -1.34 -3.25 9.05
CA LEU A 26 -2.44 -2.66 9.82
C LEU A 26 -3.04 -3.65 10.82
N GLN A 27 -3.22 -4.91 10.43
CA GLN A 27 -3.69 -5.98 11.33
C GLN A 27 -2.69 -6.28 12.46
N GLN A 28 -1.39 -6.10 12.23
CA GLN A 28 -0.36 -6.18 13.27
C GLN A 28 -0.36 -4.98 14.23
N GLY A 29 -1.20 -3.97 13.99
CA GLY A 29 -1.23 -2.74 14.80
C GLY A 29 -0.14 -1.75 14.43
N LYS A 30 0.51 -1.89 13.26
CA LYS A 30 1.51 -0.93 12.77
C LYS A 30 0.85 0.42 12.52
N SER A 31 1.49 1.49 13.00
CA SER A 31 1.05 2.85 12.70
C SER A 31 1.41 3.26 11.28
N ALA A 32 0.66 4.21 10.70
CA ALA A 32 0.93 4.75 9.36
C ALA A 32 2.40 5.17 9.19
N LYS A 33 2.96 5.87 10.18
CA LYS A 33 4.38 6.29 10.20
C LYS A 33 5.39 5.14 10.10
N GLU A 34 5.07 3.96 10.65
CA GLU A 34 5.93 2.79 10.50
C GLU A 34 5.80 2.18 9.11
N ILE A 35 4.59 2.17 8.56
CA ILE A 35 4.28 1.65 7.24
C ILE A 35 4.91 2.53 6.16
N GLU A 36 4.91 3.86 6.34
CA GLU A 36 5.60 4.84 5.48
C GLU A 36 7.10 4.55 5.32
N ARG A 37 7.72 3.96 6.35
CA ARG A 37 9.14 3.57 6.32
C ARG A 37 9.39 2.22 5.64
N THR A 38 8.36 1.52 5.17
CA THR A 38 8.50 0.21 4.53
C THR A 38 8.74 0.34 3.02
N VAL A 39 9.41 -0.67 2.45
CA VAL A 39 9.67 -0.74 1.00
C VAL A 39 8.37 -0.78 0.19
N CYS A 40 7.33 -1.45 0.68
CA CYS A 40 6.03 -1.53 0.00
C CYS A 40 5.39 -0.15 -0.16
N TRP A 41 5.55 0.75 0.83
CA TRP A 41 5.06 2.12 0.73
C TRP A 41 5.78 2.90 -0.36
N GLY A 42 7.11 2.86 -0.38
CA GLY A 42 7.91 3.54 -1.41
C GLY A 42 7.59 3.06 -2.83
N HIS A 43 7.28 1.77 -3.00
CA HIS A 43 6.82 1.20 -4.28
C HIS A 43 5.45 1.76 -4.70
N LEU A 44 4.48 1.81 -3.78
CA LEU A 44 3.17 2.41 -4.04
C LEU A 44 3.25 3.91 -4.33
N GLU A 45 4.11 4.63 -3.62
CA GLU A 45 4.36 6.05 -3.87
C GLU A 45 4.97 6.27 -5.25
N THR A 46 5.91 5.41 -5.66
CA THR A 46 6.52 5.46 -7.00
C THR A 46 5.45 5.20 -8.08
N LEU A 47 4.57 4.21 -7.89
CA LEU A 47 3.45 3.95 -8.80
C LEU A 47 2.51 5.15 -8.91
N ASN A 48 2.08 5.72 -7.78
CA ASN A 48 1.24 6.92 -7.77
C ASN A 48 1.95 8.12 -8.41
N ARG A 49 3.26 8.26 -8.23
CA ARG A 49 4.04 9.36 -8.82
C ARG A 49 4.19 9.21 -10.33
N CYS A 50 4.39 7.99 -10.83
CA CYS A 50 4.51 7.71 -12.26
C CYS A 50 3.14 7.63 -12.97
N LEU A 51 2.09 7.18 -12.28
CA LEU A 51 0.76 6.93 -12.82
C LEU A 51 -0.35 7.46 -11.87
N PRO A 52 -0.42 8.78 -11.62
CA PRO A 52 -1.35 9.36 -10.65
C PRO A 52 -2.83 9.24 -11.05
N THR A 53 -3.11 9.05 -12.33
CA THR A 53 -4.47 8.82 -12.85
C THR A 53 -4.96 7.39 -12.62
N ARG A 54 -4.04 6.44 -12.47
CA ARG A 54 -4.35 5.00 -12.37
C ARG A 54 -4.22 4.48 -10.94
N TYR A 55 -3.25 4.99 -10.18
CA TYR A 55 -2.95 4.55 -8.83
C TYR A 55 -3.21 5.66 -7.81
N LYS A 56 -3.85 5.30 -6.71
CA LYS A 56 -4.11 6.21 -5.59
C LYS A 56 -2.92 6.27 -4.63
N SER A 57 -2.83 7.36 -3.90
CA SER A 57 -1.74 7.58 -2.96
C SER A 57 -1.75 6.52 -1.86
N PRO A 58 -0.58 6.03 -1.42
CA PRO A 58 -0.48 4.98 -0.42
C PRO A 58 -1.16 5.34 0.91
N SER A 59 -1.17 6.62 1.28
CA SER A 59 -1.92 7.14 2.43
C SER A 59 -3.42 6.99 2.31
N TYR A 60 -3.97 7.22 1.11
CA TYR A 60 -5.38 7.00 0.82
C TYR A 60 -5.73 5.52 0.87
N LEU A 61 -4.92 4.66 0.23
CA LEU A 61 -5.09 3.20 0.27
C LEU A 61 -5.05 2.68 1.71
N LEU A 62 -4.09 3.15 2.51
CA LEU A 62 -3.97 2.80 3.92
C LEU A 62 -5.23 3.17 4.70
N ALA A 63 -5.74 4.39 4.54
CA ALA A 63 -6.96 4.82 5.23
C ALA A 63 -8.19 3.99 4.81
N LEU A 64 -8.27 3.59 3.53
CA LEU A 64 -9.34 2.76 3.00
C LEU A 64 -9.30 1.34 3.55
N ILE A 65 -8.12 0.71 3.53
CA ILE A 65 -7.88 -0.63 4.10
C ILE A 65 -8.11 -0.62 5.60
N ARG A 66 -7.66 0.43 6.29
CA ARG A 66 -7.86 0.58 7.73
C ARG A 66 -9.35 0.64 8.07
N ARG A 67 -10.13 1.45 7.33
CA ARG A 67 -11.60 1.50 7.47
C ARG A 67 -12.26 0.16 7.18
N ASP A 68 -11.79 -0.59 6.17
CA ASP A 68 -12.28 -1.93 5.84
C ASP A 68 -12.01 -2.95 6.97
N ILE A 69 -10.85 -2.86 7.61
CA ILE A 69 -10.52 -3.71 8.78
C ILE A 69 -11.34 -3.28 10.00
N GLU A 70 -11.48 -1.97 10.25
CA GLU A 70 -12.20 -1.41 11.41
C GLU A 70 -13.72 -1.54 11.28
N LYS A 71 -14.24 -1.58 10.04
CA LYS A 71 -15.62 -1.98 9.73
C LYS A 71 -15.60 -3.40 9.17
N PRO A 72 -15.48 -4.45 10.01
CA PRO A 72 -16.00 -5.74 9.58
C PRO A 72 -17.47 -5.48 9.26
N GLU A 73 -17.86 -5.76 8.04
CA GLU A 73 -19.22 -5.64 7.54
C GLU A 73 -20.23 -6.08 8.62
N SER A 74 -20.76 -5.09 9.33
CA SER A 74 -22.01 -5.22 10.07
C SER A 74 -23.11 -5.03 9.02
N SER A 75 -23.16 -5.94 8.05
CA SER A 75 -24.36 -6.22 7.27
C SER A 75 -24.80 -7.61 7.66
N ARG A 76 -25.69 -7.59 8.66
CA ARG A 76 -26.67 -8.62 8.95
C ARG A 76 -27.64 -8.76 7.78
#